data_AF-A0A538QCN5-F1
#
_entry.id   AF-A0A538QCN5-F1
#
_cell.length_a   1.000
_cell.length_b   1.000
_cell.length_c   1.000
_cell.angle_alpha   90.00
_cell.angle_beta   90.00
_cell.angle_gamma   90.00
#
_symmetry.space_group_name_H-M   'P 1'
#
loop_
_entity.id
_entity.type
_entity.pdbx_description
1 polymer ?
#
loop_
_entity_poly.entity_id
_entity_poly.type
_entity_poly.pdbx_seq_one_letter_code
_entity_poly.pdbx_strand_id
1 'polypeptide(L)'
;MLDSSQFKRDLVRAMRTRQTVEHPILAELIRPEPNYPLARLLASQIYKLTTMFERYIAALFYRCPVREFRAKLAENLYEEVTGKLSKTDGHLELMERFIFAIGLTREDLDATVPLPETQDLIDYRVRMVDDPAQYHKAFGVVLIMEYLSRRGRSPQHGFLISAIATTSLMIGLTVSAHAWSGTPHLIASAAPSVLIGTAFIVTYSRALWILRARASAAAGPATSATGAVA
;
A
#
# COMPACT_ATOMS: atom_id res chain seq x y z
N MET A 1 -25.00 -21.91 6.05
CA MET A 1 -23.82 -21.20 5.51
C MET A 1 -24.31 -20.10 4.60
N LEU A 2 -23.72 -18.90 4.67
CA LEU A 2 -24.05 -17.82 3.73
C LEU A 2 -23.58 -18.22 2.32
N ASP A 3 -24.33 -17.82 1.30
CA ASP A 3 -23.85 -17.88 -0.08
C ASP A 3 -22.58 -17.02 -0.24
N SER A 4 -21.64 -17.45 -1.09
CA SER A 4 -20.35 -16.77 -1.30
C SER A 4 -20.53 -15.32 -1.75
N SER A 5 -21.53 -15.05 -2.59
CA SER A 5 -21.83 -13.70 -3.04
C SER A 5 -22.45 -12.86 -1.94
N GLN A 6 -23.32 -13.45 -1.12
CA GLN A 6 -23.87 -12.79 0.06
C GLN A 6 -22.79 -12.43 1.08
N PHE A 7 -21.92 -13.37 1.44
CA PHE A 7 -20.81 -13.12 2.37
C PHE A 7 -19.90 -11.98 1.90
N LYS A 8 -19.51 -11.98 0.61
CA LYS A 8 -18.67 -10.92 0.03
C LYS A 8 -19.36 -9.55 0.13
N ARG A 9 -20.66 -9.46 -0.20
CA ARG A 9 -21.42 -8.21 -0.10
C ARG A 9 -21.48 -7.70 1.33
N ASP A 10 -21.75 -8.59 2.28
CA ASP A 10 -21.90 -8.23 3.68
C ASP A 10 -20.55 -7.83 4.30
N LEU A 11 -19.46 -8.52 3.93
CA LEU A 11 -18.10 -8.14 4.32
C LEU A 11 -17.72 -6.74 3.80
N VAL A 12 -17.94 -6.48 2.50
CA VAL A 12 -17.68 -5.14 1.92
C VAL A 12 -18.55 -4.08 2.58
N ARG A 13 -19.82 -4.38 2.89
CA ARG A 13 -20.69 -3.46 3.63
C ARG A 13 -20.14 -3.16 5.01
N ALA A 14 -19.73 -4.17 5.77
CA ALA A 14 -19.14 -4.01 7.10
C ALA A 14 -17.84 -3.19 7.07
N MET A 15 -17.00 -3.37 6.04
CA MET A 15 -15.79 -2.56 5.87
C MET A 15 -16.09 -1.08 5.58
N ARG A 16 -17.19 -0.80 4.86
CA ARG A 16 -17.57 0.58 4.49
C ARG A 16 -18.12 1.39 5.67
N THR A 17 -18.63 0.75 6.72
CA THR A 17 -19.18 1.46 7.89
C THR A 17 -18.13 1.86 8.91
N ARG A 18 -16.88 1.37 8.78
CA ARG A 18 -15.78 1.65 9.70
C ARG A 18 -14.48 1.90 8.93
N GLN A 19 -14.45 2.96 8.13
CA GLN A 19 -13.29 3.24 7.30
C GLN A 19 -12.22 3.98 8.11
N THR A 20 -10.99 3.46 8.11
CA THR A 20 -9.86 4.12 8.76
C THR A 20 -9.65 5.56 8.26
N VAL A 21 -9.92 5.81 6.97
CA VAL A 21 -9.77 7.13 6.34
C VAL A 21 -10.71 8.22 6.92
N GLU A 22 -11.80 7.82 7.58
CA GLU A 22 -12.76 8.73 8.20
C GLU A 22 -12.43 9.00 9.68
N HIS A 23 -11.39 8.35 10.23
CA HIS A 23 -11.05 8.51 11.64
C HIS A 23 -10.50 9.93 11.93
N PRO A 24 -10.98 10.63 12.99
CA PRO A 24 -10.56 12.00 13.30
C PRO A 24 -9.05 12.19 13.45
N ILE A 25 -8.32 11.14 13.86
CA ILE A 25 -6.86 11.17 13.97
C ILE A 25 -6.18 11.51 12.62
N LEU A 26 -6.74 11.07 11.50
CA LEU A 26 -6.17 11.37 10.19
C LEU A 26 -6.41 12.83 9.80
N ALA A 27 -7.59 13.37 10.14
CA ALA A 27 -7.87 14.79 9.94
C ALA A 27 -6.90 15.68 10.72
N GLU A 28 -6.47 15.25 11.91
CA GLU A 28 -5.45 15.94 12.70
C GLU A 28 -4.06 15.89 12.04
N LEU A 29 -3.69 14.74 11.47
CA LEU A 29 -2.37 14.52 10.86
C LEU A 29 -2.16 15.22 9.52
N ILE A 30 -3.24 15.51 8.77
CA ILE A 30 -3.18 16.16 7.45
C ILE A 30 -3.38 17.68 7.50
N ARG A 31 -3.40 18.28 8.69
CA ARG A 31 -3.50 19.74 8.83
C ARG A 31 -2.31 20.44 8.16
N PRO A 32 -2.49 21.68 7.67
CA PRO A 32 -1.39 22.46 7.08
C PRO A 32 -0.18 22.61 8.02
N GLU A 33 -0.45 22.74 9.32
CA GLU A 33 0.55 22.63 10.39
C GLU A 33 0.50 21.19 10.96
N PRO A 34 1.51 20.34 10.67
CA PRO A 34 1.47 18.95 11.10
C PRO A 34 1.62 18.81 12.61
N ASN A 35 0.74 18.02 13.23
CA ASN A 35 0.86 17.64 14.64
C ASN A 35 1.94 16.55 14.79
N TYR A 36 3.21 16.96 14.73
CA TYR A 36 4.36 16.04 14.84
C TYR A 36 4.37 15.19 16.13
N PRO A 37 4.02 15.70 17.31
CA PRO A 37 3.89 14.87 18.51
C PRO A 37 2.89 13.72 18.33
N LEU A 38 1.72 14.00 17.77
CA LEU A 38 0.73 12.96 17.46
C LEU A 38 1.24 12.00 16.39
N ALA A 39 1.89 12.50 15.34
CA ALA A 39 2.45 11.67 14.27
C ALA A 39 3.49 10.68 14.81
N ARG A 40 4.39 11.15 15.68
CA ARG A 40 5.41 10.33 16.35
C ARG A 40 4.79 9.28 17.27
N LEU A 41 3.83 9.68 18.09
CA LEU A 41 3.10 8.74 18.96
C LEU A 41 2.38 7.66 18.13
N LEU A 42 1.65 8.07 17.09
CA LEU A 42 0.94 7.12 16.23
C LEU A 42 1.92 6.18 15.52
N ALA A 43 3.01 6.70 14.97
CA ALA A 43 4.00 5.92 14.25
C ALA A 43 4.70 4.89 15.17
N SER A 44 5.01 5.26 16.43
CA SER A 44 5.62 4.34 17.38
C SER A 44 4.65 3.22 17.82
N GLN A 45 3.35 3.49 17.92
CA GLN A 45 2.34 2.46 18.19
C GLN A 45 2.10 1.55 16.97
N ILE A 46 2.04 2.12 15.76
CA ILE A 46 1.96 1.33 14.52
C ILE A 46 3.20 0.44 14.37
N TYR A 47 4.39 0.92 14.73
CA TYR A 47 5.61 0.11 14.71
C TYR A 47 5.46 -1.19 15.51
N LYS A 48 4.89 -1.14 16.72
CA LYS A 48 4.64 -2.33 17.55
C LYS A 48 3.64 -3.31 16.90
N LEU A 49 2.70 -2.82 16.09
CA LEU A 49 1.82 -3.66 15.29
C LEU A 49 2.57 -4.29 14.10
N THR A 50 3.42 -3.53 13.43
CA THR A 50 4.21 -3.96 12.26
C THR A 50 5.21 -5.05 12.64
N THR A 51 5.90 -4.94 13.79
CA THR A 51 6.84 -5.97 14.28
C THR A 51 6.17 -7.33 14.48
N MET A 52 4.85 -7.38 14.63
CA MET A 52 4.10 -8.62 14.82
C MET A 52 3.58 -9.23 13.51
N PHE A 53 3.61 -8.48 12.40
CA PHE A 53 2.95 -8.91 11.16
C PHE A 53 3.60 -10.14 10.53
N GLU A 54 4.93 -10.22 10.58
CA GLU A 54 5.69 -11.42 10.18
C GLU A 54 5.20 -12.67 10.92
N ARG A 55 5.07 -12.58 12.26
CA ARG A 55 4.55 -13.68 13.09
C ARG A 55 3.16 -14.11 12.65
N TYR A 56 2.27 -13.16 12.33
CA TYR A 56 0.91 -13.48 11.89
C TYR A 56 0.89 -14.26 10.58
N ILE A 57 1.66 -13.83 9.58
CA ILE A 57 1.73 -14.53 8.28
C ILE A 57 2.40 -15.90 8.46
N ALA A 58 3.47 -16.00 9.24
CA ALA A 58 4.15 -17.27 9.51
C ALA A 58 3.23 -18.28 10.20
N ALA A 59 2.44 -17.84 11.20
CA ALA A 59 1.47 -18.69 11.89
C ALA A 59 0.36 -19.18 10.94
N LEU A 60 -0.13 -18.30 10.05
CA LEU A 60 -1.09 -18.65 9.01
C LEU A 60 -0.50 -19.64 8.00
N PHE A 61 0.72 -19.41 7.53
CA PHE A 61 1.42 -20.32 6.61
C PHE A 61 1.52 -21.73 7.22
N TYR A 62 2.00 -21.82 8.46
CA TYR A 62 2.17 -23.09 9.17
C TYR A 62 0.86 -23.87 9.34
N ARG A 63 -0.25 -23.18 9.66
CA ARG A 63 -1.56 -23.80 9.92
C ARG A 63 -2.41 -23.98 8.68
N CYS A 64 -1.98 -23.50 7.52
CA CYS A 64 -2.82 -23.46 6.33
C CYS A 64 -3.18 -24.87 5.82
N PRO A 65 -4.46 -25.28 5.89
CA PRO A 65 -4.86 -26.64 5.50
C PRO A 65 -4.88 -26.81 3.98
N VAL A 66 -4.95 -25.71 3.23
CA VAL A 66 -5.12 -25.71 1.77
C VAL A 66 -3.78 -25.46 1.08
N ARG A 67 -3.29 -26.46 0.33
CA ARG A 67 -1.99 -26.40 -0.34
C ARG A 67 -1.83 -25.20 -1.28
N GLU A 68 -2.87 -24.84 -2.03
CA GLU A 68 -2.83 -23.71 -2.96
C GLU A 68 -2.54 -22.37 -2.26
N PHE A 69 -3.08 -22.16 -1.05
CA PHE A 69 -2.89 -20.92 -0.30
C PHE A 69 -1.55 -20.88 0.46
N ARG A 70 -0.89 -22.02 0.68
CA ARG A 70 0.44 -22.06 1.33
C ARG A 70 1.50 -21.33 0.50
N ALA A 71 1.52 -21.51 -0.82
CA ALA A 71 2.47 -20.81 -1.68
C ALA A 71 2.29 -19.27 -1.60
N LYS A 72 1.04 -18.80 -1.67
CA LYS A 72 0.71 -17.37 -1.55
C LYS A 72 1.10 -16.79 -0.18
N LEU A 73 0.90 -17.54 0.90
CA LEU A 73 1.33 -17.12 2.24
C LEU A 73 2.86 -17.08 2.37
N ALA A 74 3.58 -18.01 1.74
CA ALA A 74 5.04 -18.00 1.71
C ALA A 74 5.59 -16.80 0.92
N GLU A 75 4.99 -16.49 -0.24
CA GLU A 75 5.30 -15.28 -1.01
C GLU A 75 5.06 -14.01 -0.19
N ASN A 76 3.91 -13.91 0.49
CA ASN A 76 3.59 -12.78 1.36
C ASN A 76 4.60 -12.64 2.51
N LEU A 77 4.98 -13.73 3.16
CA LEU A 77 5.98 -13.71 4.24
C LEU A 77 7.35 -13.27 3.70
N TYR A 78 7.79 -13.86 2.59
CA TYR A 78 9.05 -13.50 1.94
C TYR A 78 9.08 -12.03 1.54
N GLU A 79 7.98 -11.52 0.98
CA GLU A 79 7.87 -10.12 0.61
C GLU A 79 7.85 -9.18 1.81
N GLU A 80 7.10 -9.52 2.86
CA GLU A 80 7.03 -8.72 4.09
C GLU A 80 8.41 -8.51 4.71
N VAL A 81 9.23 -9.58 4.75
CA VAL A 81 10.57 -9.56 5.35
C VAL A 81 11.63 -8.96 4.42
N THR A 82 11.51 -9.15 3.10
CA THR A 82 12.62 -8.82 2.18
C THR A 82 12.34 -7.68 1.20
N GLY A 83 11.08 -7.38 0.89
CA GLY A 83 10.67 -6.44 -0.15
C GLY A 83 11.09 -6.82 -1.58
N LYS A 84 11.66 -8.01 -1.80
CA LYS A 84 12.36 -8.35 -3.06
C LYS A 84 11.43 -8.51 -4.26
N LEU A 85 10.17 -8.96 -4.07
CA LEU A 85 9.20 -9.08 -5.16
C LEU A 85 8.77 -7.70 -5.66
N SER A 86 8.57 -6.74 -4.76
CA SER A 86 8.31 -5.34 -5.13
C SER A 86 9.55 -4.53 -5.49
N LYS A 87 10.75 -5.08 -5.28
CA LYS A 87 12.05 -4.40 -5.44
C LYS A 87 12.17 -3.19 -4.50
N THR A 88 11.72 -3.37 -3.26
CA THR A 88 11.85 -2.42 -2.16
C THR A 88 12.54 -3.09 -0.96
N ASP A 89 12.58 -2.42 0.19
CA ASP A 89 13.04 -3.01 1.45
C ASP A 89 11.89 -3.76 2.14
N GLY A 90 12.20 -4.58 3.15
CA GLY A 90 11.19 -5.20 4.00
C GLY A 90 10.32 -4.13 4.70
N HIS A 91 9.10 -4.52 5.05
CA HIS A 91 8.10 -3.56 5.52
C HIS A 91 8.48 -2.96 6.87
N LEU A 92 9.17 -3.73 7.73
CA LEU A 92 9.67 -3.22 9.00
C LEU A 92 10.75 -2.16 8.78
N GLU A 93 11.68 -2.40 7.85
CA GLU A 93 12.72 -1.46 7.46
C GLU A 93 12.14 -0.18 6.86
N LEU A 94 11.12 -0.30 6.00
CA LEU A 94 10.41 0.86 5.44
C LEU A 94 9.71 1.67 6.55
N MET A 95 9.10 0.99 7.52
CA MET A 95 8.46 1.64 8.68
C MET A 95 9.49 2.39 9.53
N GLU A 96 10.65 1.78 9.80
CA GLU A 96 11.74 2.41 10.55
C GLU A 96 12.27 3.65 9.82
N ARG A 97 12.48 3.57 8.50
CA ARG A 97 12.90 4.73 7.70
C ARG A 97 11.90 5.87 7.78
N PHE A 98 10.60 5.58 7.73
CA PHE A 98 9.56 6.59 7.92
C PHE A 98 9.62 7.22 9.32
N ILE A 99 9.75 6.40 10.36
CA ILE A 99 9.84 6.84 11.75
C ILE A 99 11.07 7.73 12.00
N PHE A 100 12.21 7.35 11.45
CA PHE A 100 13.44 8.13 11.57
C PHE A 100 13.34 9.45 10.81
N ALA A 101 12.68 9.46 9.65
CA ALA A 101 12.44 10.69 8.89
C ALA A 101 11.55 11.70 9.63
N ILE A 102 10.66 11.25 10.52
CA ILE A 102 9.85 12.14 11.39
C ILE A 102 10.55 12.49 12.72
N GLY A 103 11.80 12.07 12.88
CA GLY A 103 12.71 12.53 13.94
C GLY A 103 12.68 11.70 15.23
N LEU A 104 12.24 10.44 15.18
CA LEU A 104 12.45 9.48 16.27
C LEU A 104 13.74 8.69 16.03
N THR A 105 14.35 8.17 17.09
CA THR A 105 15.56 7.32 17.01
C THR A 105 15.25 5.85 17.26
N ARG A 106 16.28 5.00 17.15
CA ARG A 106 16.18 3.60 17.55
C ARG A 106 15.85 3.47 19.04
N GLU A 107 16.52 4.27 19.87
CA GLU A 107 16.33 4.29 21.32
C GLU A 107 14.88 4.66 21.68
N ASP A 108 14.27 5.60 20.96
CA ASP A 108 12.84 5.94 21.15
C ASP A 108 11.93 4.75 20.86
N LEU A 109 12.21 3.97 19.81
CA LEU A 109 11.44 2.79 19.43
C LEU A 109 11.57 1.66 20.45
N ASP A 110 12.79 1.43 20.93
CA ASP A 110 13.09 0.41 21.94
C ASP A 110 12.43 0.77 23.28
N ALA A 111 12.42 2.06 23.63
CA ALA A 111 11.75 2.58 24.82
C ALA A 111 10.22 2.67 24.70
N THR A 112 9.67 2.60 23.48
CA THR A 112 8.22 2.70 23.27
C THR A 112 7.50 1.52 23.93
N VAL A 113 6.63 1.83 24.89
CA VAL A 113 5.68 0.88 25.47
C VAL A 113 4.38 0.91 24.65
N PRO A 114 3.83 -0.25 24.23
CA PRO A 114 2.51 -0.29 23.60
C PRO A 114 1.44 0.31 24.51
N LEU A 115 0.57 1.15 23.96
CA LEU A 115 -0.64 1.58 24.65
C LEU A 115 -1.53 0.37 24.96
N PRO A 116 -2.38 0.40 26.00
CA PRO A 116 -3.29 -0.69 26.32
C PRO A 116 -4.09 -1.18 25.10
N GLU A 117 -4.62 -0.26 24.30
CA GLU A 117 -5.41 -0.59 23.10
C GLU A 117 -4.56 -1.22 21.99
N THR A 118 -3.28 -0.86 21.92
CA THR A 118 -2.32 -1.45 20.97
C THR A 118 -1.96 -2.86 21.40
N GLN A 119 -1.70 -3.07 22.69
CA GLN A 119 -1.43 -4.40 23.25
C GLN A 119 -2.66 -5.31 23.11
N ASP A 120 -3.86 -4.82 23.42
CA ASP A 120 -5.11 -5.57 23.25
C ASP A 120 -5.31 -6.04 21.81
N LEU A 121 -4.98 -5.19 20.83
CA LEU A 121 -5.05 -5.54 19.42
C LEU A 121 -4.00 -6.60 19.02
N ILE A 122 -2.79 -6.51 19.56
CA ILE A 122 -1.74 -7.51 19.37
C ILE A 122 -2.21 -8.85 19.93
N ASP A 123 -2.64 -8.87 21.19
CA ASP A 123 -3.05 -10.09 21.88
C ASP A 123 -4.27 -10.73 21.22
N TYR A 124 -5.23 -9.91 20.78
CA TYR A 124 -6.38 -10.36 20.00
C TYR A 124 -5.94 -11.09 18.71
N ARG A 125 -5.00 -10.50 17.96
CA ARG A 125 -4.50 -11.09 16.70
C ARG A 125 -3.66 -12.34 16.96
N VAL A 126 -2.82 -12.35 17.98
CA VAL A 126 -2.04 -13.52 18.41
C VAL A 126 -2.96 -14.70 18.73
N ARG A 127 -3.96 -14.50 19.60
CA ARG A 127 -4.95 -15.54 19.92
C ARG A 127 -5.65 -16.08 18.68
N MET A 128 -5.99 -15.19 17.75
CA MET A 128 -6.71 -15.54 16.53
C MET A 128 -5.86 -16.37 15.55
N VAL A 129 -4.55 -16.10 15.42
CA VAL A 129 -3.65 -16.89 14.54
C VAL A 129 -3.18 -18.19 15.20
N ASP A 130 -3.15 -18.25 16.53
CA ASP A 130 -2.70 -19.44 17.26
C ASP A 130 -3.81 -20.51 17.39
N ASP A 131 -5.09 -20.10 17.42
CA ASP A 131 -6.27 -20.96 17.50
C ASP A 131 -6.73 -21.46 16.10
N PRO A 132 -6.64 -22.77 15.81
CA PRO A 132 -7.09 -23.35 14.54
C PRO A 132 -8.57 -23.10 14.23
N ALA A 133 -9.44 -23.00 15.26
CA ALA A 133 -10.85 -22.71 15.06
C ALA A 133 -11.08 -21.29 14.52
N GLN A 134 -10.12 -20.38 14.72
CA GLN A 134 -10.18 -18.99 14.28
C GLN A 134 -9.37 -18.70 13.02
N TYR A 135 -8.72 -19.71 12.42
CA TYR A 135 -7.90 -19.56 11.23
C TYR A 135 -8.57 -18.74 10.11
N HIS A 136 -9.85 -19.01 9.83
CA HIS A 136 -10.61 -18.30 8.79
C HIS A 136 -10.79 -16.80 9.09
N LYS A 137 -10.90 -16.42 10.36
CA LYS A 137 -10.96 -15.01 10.79
C LYS A 137 -9.59 -14.36 10.66
N ALA A 138 -8.54 -15.05 11.10
CA ALA A 138 -7.16 -14.57 10.97
C ALA A 138 -6.77 -14.32 9.51
N PHE A 139 -7.09 -15.27 8.63
CA PHE A 139 -6.88 -15.13 7.20
C PHE A 139 -7.71 -13.96 6.63
N GLY A 140 -8.96 -13.81 7.07
CA GLY A 140 -9.81 -12.67 6.71
C GLY A 140 -9.21 -11.31 7.07
N VAL A 141 -8.58 -11.18 8.24
CA VAL A 141 -7.91 -9.92 8.66
C VAL A 141 -6.76 -9.56 7.73
N VAL A 142 -5.90 -10.52 7.35
CA VAL A 142 -4.80 -10.27 6.41
C VAL A 142 -5.34 -9.85 5.03
N LEU A 143 -6.37 -10.52 4.53
CA LEU A 143 -7.00 -10.15 3.26
C LEU A 143 -7.63 -8.74 3.28
N ILE A 144 -8.29 -8.38 4.38
CA ILE A 144 -8.87 -7.04 4.56
C ILE A 144 -7.77 -5.99 4.56
N MET A 145 -6.67 -6.23 5.29
CA MET A 145 -5.52 -5.32 5.32
C MET A 145 -4.91 -5.16 3.93
N GLU A 146 -4.67 -6.25 3.21
CA GLU A 146 -4.13 -6.21 1.86
C GLU A 146 -5.07 -5.47 0.88
N TYR A 147 -6.38 -5.71 0.98
CA TYR A 147 -7.38 -4.99 0.20
C TYR A 147 -7.38 -3.48 0.48
N LEU A 148 -7.30 -3.08 1.76
CA LEU A 148 -7.23 -1.67 2.15
C LEU A 148 -5.93 -1.01 1.66
N SER A 149 -4.79 -1.70 1.77
CA SER A 149 -3.50 -1.23 1.26
C SER A 149 -3.49 -1.05 -0.26
N ARG A 150 -4.17 -1.93 -1.00
CA ARG A 150 -4.36 -1.75 -2.46
C ARG A 150 -5.29 -0.58 -2.79
N ARG A 151 -6.26 -0.25 -1.93
CA ARG A 151 -7.17 0.89 -2.16
C ARG A 151 -6.43 2.23 -2.18
N GLY A 152 -5.34 2.35 -1.44
CA GLY A 152 -4.41 3.49 -1.54
C GLY A 152 -3.76 3.60 -2.93
N ARG A 153 -3.48 2.47 -3.58
CA ARG A 153 -2.96 2.38 -4.97
C ARG A 153 -4.11 2.15 -5.97
N SER A 154 -5.05 3.08 -6.06
CA SER A 154 -6.07 2.99 -7.11
C SER A 154 -5.42 3.17 -8.49
N PRO A 155 -5.94 2.54 -9.56
CA PRO A 155 -5.49 2.82 -10.93
C PRO A 155 -5.54 4.31 -11.28
N GLN A 156 -6.45 5.06 -10.66
CA GLN A 156 -6.56 6.51 -10.80
C GLN A 156 -5.39 7.23 -10.10
N HIS A 157 -4.98 6.80 -8.90
CA HIS A 157 -3.78 7.31 -8.23
C HIS A 157 -2.51 6.98 -9.02
N GLY A 158 -2.40 5.78 -9.59
CA GLY A 158 -1.28 5.43 -10.47
C GLY A 158 -1.22 6.29 -11.75
N PHE A 159 -2.37 6.56 -12.38
CA PHE A 159 -2.46 7.50 -13.50
C PHE A 159 -2.07 8.92 -13.07
N LEU A 160 -2.59 9.40 -11.93
CA LEU A 160 -2.32 10.75 -11.44
C LEU A 160 -0.84 10.95 -11.11
N ILE A 161 -0.22 10.00 -10.42
CA ILE A 161 1.23 10.01 -10.13
C ILE A 161 2.03 9.99 -11.44
N SER A 162 1.69 9.10 -12.39
CA SER A 162 2.36 9.02 -13.68
C SER A 162 2.26 10.33 -14.46
N ALA A 163 1.07 10.92 -14.54
CA ALA A 163 0.83 12.16 -15.28
C ALA A 163 1.57 13.33 -14.63
N ILE A 164 1.42 13.52 -13.31
CA ILE A 164 2.07 14.64 -12.60
C ILE A 164 3.59 14.48 -12.61
N ALA A 165 4.14 13.33 -12.21
CA ALA A 165 5.58 13.15 -12.10
C ALA A 165 6.29 13.28 -13.46
N THR A 166 5.72 12.73 -14.53
CA THR A 166 6.31 12.79 -15.88
C THR A 166 6.22 14.22 -16.44
N THR A 167 5.11 14.93 -16.22
CA THR A 167 4.99 16.34 -16.60
C THR A 167 5.98 17.21 -15.82
N SER A 168 6.11 17.03 -14.51
CA SER A 168 7.08 17.77 -13.68
C SER A 168 8.52 17.54 -14.14
N LEU A 169 8.89 16.29 -14.45
CA LEU A 169 10.22 15.94 -14.97
C LEU A 169 10.48 16.60 -16.33
N MET A 170 9.52 16.54 -17.25
CA MET A 170 9.64 17.16 -18.57
C MET A 170 9.77 18.68 -18.46
N ILE A 171 8.98 19.35 -17.59
CA ILE A 171 9.11 20.79 -17.35
C ILE A 171 10.52 21.12 -16.87
N GLY A 172 11.02 20.37 -15.87
CA GLY A 172 12.36 20.56 -15.32
C GLY A 172 13.46 20.42 -16.40
N LEU A 173 13.38 19.39 -17.23
CA LEU A 173 14.34 19.15 -18.31
C LEU A 173 14.29 20.24 -19.39
N THR A 174 13.09 20.63 -19.83
CA THR A 174 12.92 21.67 -20.85
C THR A 174 13.42 23.03 -20.35
N VAL A 175 13.05 23.42 -19.12
CA VAL A 175 13.54 24.67 -18.50
C VAL A 175 15.05 24.65 -18.34
N SER A 176 15.62 23.52 -17.88
CA SER A 176 17.08 23.38 -17.71
C SER A 176 17.82 23.47 -19.04
N ALA A 177 17.29 22.89 -20.12
CA ALA A 177 17.88 22.97 -21.45
C ALA A 177 17.86 24.41 -22.02
N HIS A 178 16.77 25.14 -21.81
CA HIS A 178 16.69 26.56 -22.18
C HIS A 178 17.64 27.43 -21.35
N ALA A 179 17.75 27.17 -20.05
CA ALA A 179 18.70 27.86 -19.18
C ALA A 179 20.16 27.61 -19.63
N TRP A 180 20.52 26.36 -19.92
CA TRP A 180 21.88 26.01 -20.36
C TRP A 180 22.20 26.57 -21.75
N SER A 181 21.24 26.57 -22.67
CA SER A 181 21.43 27.16 -24.00
C SER A 181 21.44 28.70 -24.00
N GLY A 182 21.24 29.35 -22.85
CA GLY A 182 21.26 30.80 -22.73
C GLY A 182 20.12 31.47 -23.50
N THR A 183 18.96 30.82 -23.63
CA THR A 183 17.86 31.38 -24.43
C THR A 183 17.27 32.63 -23.77
N PRO A 184 17.18 33.77 -24.47
CA PRO A 184 16.49 34.94 -23.94
C PRO A 184 14.99 34.64 -23.82
N HIS A 185 14.35 35.12 -22.76
CA HIS A 185 12.93 34.87 -22.44
C HIS A 185 12.57 33.38 -22.26
N LEU A 186 13.29 32.70 -21.36
CA LEU A 186 13.16 31.28 -21.02
C LEU A 186 11.72 30.75 -20.99
N ILE A 187 10.80 31.46 -20.31
CA ILE A 187 9.41 31.02 -20.15
C ILE A 187 8.69 30.96 -21.50
N ALA A 188 8.86 31.98 -22.34
CA ALA A 188 8.21 32.04 -23.65
C ALA A 188 8.75 30.97 -24.61
N SER A 189 10.05 30.66 -24.52
CA SER A 189 10.69 29.62 -25.34
C SER A 189 10.32 28.20 -24.90
N ALA A 190 10.18 27.96 -23.59
CA ALA A 190 9.85 26.64 -23.04
C ALA A 190 8.35 26.32 -23.11
N ALA A 191 7.47 27.33 -23.08
CA ALA A 191 6.02 27.14 -22.97
C ALA A 191 5.40 26.24 -24.05
N PRO A 192 5.74 26.37 -25.36
CA PRO A 192 5.16 25.50 -26.39
C PRO A 192 5.50 24.02 -26.19
N SER A 193 6.77 23.71 -25.91
CA SER A 193 7.23 22.34 -25.65
C SER A 193 6.61 21.75 -24.39
N VAL A 194 6.45 22.57 -23.35
CA VAL A 194 5.79 22.17 -22.11
C VAL A 194 4.31 21.84 -22.34
N LEU A 195 3.59 22.68 -23.08
CA LEU A 195 2.17 22.49 -23.36
C LEU A 195 1.93 21.24 -24.22
N ILE A 196 2.69 21.08 -25.31
CA ILE A 196 2.58 19.94 -26.21
C ILE A 196 2.97 18.64 -25.50
N GLY A 197 4.09 18.66 -24.78
CA GLY A 197 4.56 17.49 -24.03
C GLY A 197 3.60 17.07 -22.93
N THR A 198 3.01 18.02 -22.20
CA THR A 198 1.98 17.74 -21.18
C THR A 198 0.73 17.12 -21.81
N ALA A 199 0.23 17.68 -22.91
CA ALA A 199 -0.93 17.13 -23.61
C ALA A 199 -0.66 15.69 -24.11
N PHE A 200 0.53 15.44 -24.65
CA PHE A 200 0.94 14.09 -25.08
C PHE A 200 1.02 13.11 -23.90
N ILE A 201 1.69 13.47 -22.81
CA ILE A 201 1.86 12.61 -21.62
C ILE A 201 0.50 12.24 -21.01
N VAL A 202 -0.41 13.22 -20.88
CA VAL A 202 -1.74 12.99 -20.29
C VAL A 202 -2.59 12.10 -21.18
N THR A 203 -2.61 12.35 -22.50
CA THR A 203 -3.38 11.53 -23.45
C THR A 203 -2.84 10.11 -23.57
N TYR A 204 -1.52 9.96 -23.64
CA TYR A 204 -0.84 8.66 -23.66
C TYR A 204 -1.09 7.85 -22.39
N SER A 205 -0.91 8.48 -21.21
CA SER A 205 -1.17 7.83 -19.92
C SER A 205 -2.64 7.40 -19.78
N ARG A 206 -3.58 8.20 -20.31
CA ARG A 206 -5.00 7.86 -20.33
C ARG A 206 -5.29 6.68 -21.25
N ALA A 207 -4.65 6.61 -22.41
CA ALA A 207 -4.78 5.49 -23.33
C ALA A 207 -4.27 4.18 -22.71
N LEU A 208 -3.09 4.21 -22.07
CA LEU A 208 -2.55 3.04 -21.34
C LEU A 208 -3.47 2.60 -20.21
N TRP A 209 -4.05 3.55 -19.46
CA TRP A 209 -5.01 3.24 -18.40
C TRP A 209 -6.25 2.52 -18.95
N ILE A 210 -6.82 3.00 -20.07
CA ILE A 210 -7.96 2.36 -20.75
C ILE A 210 -7.59 0.95 -21.23
N LEU A 211 -6.42 0.78 -21.84
CA LEU A 211 -5.95 -0.52 -22.32
C LEU A 211 -5.78 -1.52 -21.17
N ARG A 212 -5.19 -1.09 -20.05
CA ARG A 212 -5.09 -1.92 -18.84
C ARG A 212 -6.45 -2.30 -18.28
N ALA A 213 -7.39 -1.36 -18.23
CA ALA A 213 -8.76 -1.63 -17.77
C ALA A 213 -9.46 -2.66 -18.66
N ARG A 214 -9.30 -2.54 -19.98
CA ARG A 214 -9.83 -3.51 -20.97
C ARG A 214 -9.17 -4.87 -20.86
N ALA A 215 -7.85 -4.95 -20.72
CA ALA A 215 -7.13 -6.20 -20.54
C ALA A 215 -7.54 -6.92 -19.24
N SER A 216 -7.74 -6.15 -18.16
CA SER A 216 -8.21 -6.69 -16.87
C SER A 216 -9.64 -7.21 -16.96
N ALA A 217 -10.50 -6.58 -17.76
CA ALA A 217 -11.87 -7.04 -18.03
C ALA A 217 -11.89 -8.28 -18.95
N ALA A 218 -11.00 -8.34 -19.93
CA ALA A 218 -10.89 -9.45 -20.88
C ALA A 218 -10.27 -10.72 -20.28
N ALA A 219 -9.40 -10.59 -19.27
CA ALA A 219 -8.77 -11.72 -18.59
C ALA A 219 -9.77 -12.61 -17.82
N GLY A 220 -11.01 -12.14 -17.56
CA GLY A 220 -12.00 -12.87 -16.78
C GLY A 220 -11.51 -13.21 -15.36
N PRO A 221 -12.35 -13.82 -14.50
CA PRO A 221 -11.83 -14.48 -13.31
C PRO A 221 -10.92 -15.63 -13.76
N ALA A 222 -9.67 -15.65 -13.31
CA ALA A 222 -8.69 -16.65 -13.70
C ALA A 222 -9.28 -18.07 -13.58
N THR A 223 -9.54 -18.70 -14.72
CA THR A 223 -9.82 -20.12 -14.80
C THR A 223 -8.51 -20.84 -14.51
N SER A 224 -8.51 -21.64 -13.45
CA SER A 224 -7.41 -22.53 -13.09
C SER A 224 -7.17 -23.53 -14.22
N ALA A 225 -6.18 -23.25 -15.08
CA ALA A 225 -5.74 -24.18 -16.09
C ALA A 225 -4.71 -25.13 -15.48
N THR A 226 -5.19 -26.31 -15.06
CA THR A 226 -4.40 -27.55 -15.04
C THR A 226 -3.97 -27.91 -16.47
N GLY A 227 -2.69 -28.21 -16.68
CA GLY A 227 -2.21 -28.73 -17.95
C GLY A 227 -0.70 -29.01 -17.97
N ALA A 228 -0.35 -30.22 -17.52
CA ALA A 228 0.77 -31.07 -17.95
C ALA A 228 2.11 -30.43 -18.37
N VAL A 229 3.17 -30.77 -17.62
CA VAL A 229 4.41 -31.30 -18.21
C VAL A 229 4.82 -32.53 -17.41
N ALA A 230 5.16 -33.58 -18.14
CA ALA A 230 5.56 -34.92 -17.72
C ALA A 230 6.84 -34.94 -16.87
#